data_AF-A0A7G9LLE6-F1
#
_entry.id   AF-A0A7G9LLE6-F1
#
_cell.length_a   1.000
_cell.length_b   1.000
_cell.length_c   1.000
_cell.angle_alpha   90.00
_cell.angle_beta   90.00
_cell.angle_gamma   90.00
#
_symmetry.space_group_name_H-M   'P 1'
#
loop_
_entity.id
_entity.type
_entity.pdbx_description
1 polymer ?
#
loop_
_entity_poly.entity_id
_entity_poly.type
_entity_poly.pdbx_seq_one_letter_code
_entity_poly.pdbx_strand_id
1 'polypeptide(L)'
;MTTMDIIKELTDELAIKNVYQSLKEQQMQPEYSNLEFEKRVQLLLESESFERKNKKIKRLLNEAKLPDKTASIEDINFYIANRVLDKSLILELASLKFIENSNNIIFTGFTRNGQILPCTSIGK
;
A
#
# COMPACT_ATOMS: atom_id res chain seq x y z
N MET A 1 -33.84 -20.00 6.08
CA MET A 1 -32.48 -19.55 5.69
C MET A 1 -32.67 -18.46 4.67
N THR A 2 -32.28 -17.24 4.99
CA THR A 2 -32.47 -16.10 4.08
C THR A 2 -31.45 -16.19 2.94
N THR A 3 -31.76 -15.64 1.77
CA THR A 3 -30.82 -15.63 0.62
C THR A 3 -29.47 -14.99 0.97
N MET A 4 -29.47 -14.00 1.88
CA MET A 4 -28.27 -13.37 2.42
C MET A 4 -27.41 -14.29 3.29
N ASP A 5 -28.01 -15.27 3.97
CA ASP A 5 -27.26 -16.21 4.82
C ASP A 5 -26.47 -17.20 3.96
N ILE A 6 -27.08 -17.67 2.87
CA ILE A 6 -26.43 -18.56 1.89
C ILE A 6 -25.27 -17.83 1.20
N ILE A 7 -25.48 -16.57 0.79
CA ILE A 7 -24.42 -15.76 0.18
C ILE A 7 -23.26 -15.58 1.17
N LYS A 8 -23.55 -15.34 2.44
CA LYS A 8 -22.51 -15.20 3.47
C LYS A 8 -21.67 -16.47 3.59
N GLU A 9 -22.32 -17.63 3.69
CA GLU A 9 -21.65 -18.94 3.81
C GLU A 9 -20.76 -19.22 2.58
N LEU A 10 -21.27 -19.00 1.37
CA LEU A 10 -20.50 -19.15 0.13
C LEU A 10 -19.32 -18.17 0.05
N THR A 11 -19.50 -16.91 0.45
CA THR A 11 -18.40 -15.94 0.44
C THR A 11 -17.29 -16.27 1.44
N ASP A 12 -17.64 -16.93 2.55
CA ASP A 12 -16.66 -17.42 3.52
C ASP A 12 -15.89 -18.63 2.97
N GLU A 13 -16.54 -19.57 2.30
CA GLU A 13 -15.87 -20.70 1.63
C GLU A 13 -14.90 -20.24 0.54
N LEU A 14 -15.30 -19.29 -0.32
CA LEU A 14 -14.45 -18.75 -1.39
C LEU A 14 -13.37 -17.78 -0.85
N ALA A 15 -13.40 -17.46 0.44
CA ALA A 15 -12.56 -16.45 1.08
C ALA A 15 -12.69 -15.04 0.46
N ILE A 16 -13.88 -14.69 -0.06
CA ILE A 16 -14.21 -13.42 -0.73
C ILE A 16 -15.12 -12.60 0.20
N LYS A 17 -14.58 -12.18 1.34
CA LYS A 17 -15.38 -11.55 2.40
C LYS A 17 -15.81 -10.12 2.06
N ASN A 18 -15.05 -9.40 1.23
CA ASN A 18 -15.40 -8.02 0.88
C ASN A 18 -16.64 -7.95 0.01
N VAL A 19 -16.83 -8.92 -0.89
CA VAL A 19 -18.00 -8.96 -1.78
C VAL A 19 -19.28 -8.98 -0.95
N TYR A 20 -19.34 -9.75 0.12
CA TYR A 20 -20.51 -9.77 1.02
C TYR A 20 -20.76 -8.41 1.65
N GLN A 21 -19.71 -7.77 2.16
CA GLN A 21 -19.79 -6.47 2.80
C GLN A 21 -20.23 -5.37 1.81
N SER A 22 -19.62 -5.32 0.63
CA SER A 22 -19.99 -4.39 -0.45
C SER A 22 -21.42 -4.65 -0.96
N LEU A 23 -21.87 -5.91 -1.02
CA LEU A 23 -23.25 -6.24 -1.41
C LEU A 23 -24.26 -5.74 -0.37
N LYS A 24 -23.95 -5.87 0.92
CA LYS A 24 -24.77 -5.32 2.01
C LYS A 24 -24.84 -3.79 1.92
N GLU A 25 -23.72 -3.13 1.62
CA GLU A 25 -23.66 -1.67 1.43
C GLU A 25 -24.47 -1.22 0.22
N GLN A 26 -24.37 -1.93 -0.91
CA GLN A 26 -25.16 -1.65 -2.11
C GLN A 26 -26.66 -1.83 -1.89
N GLN A 27 -27.09 -2.77 -1.03
CA GLN A 27 -28.50 -2.93 -0.68
C GLN A 27 -29.05 -1.78 0.17
N MET A 28 -28.21 -1.15 0.98
CA MET A 28 -28.62 0.00 1.80
C MET A 28 -28.70 1.29 0.97
N GLN A 29 -28.07 1.32 -0.20
CA GLN A 29 -27.93 2.51 -1.04
C GLN A 29 -28.77 2.39 -2.32
N PRO A 30 -29.85 3.18 -2.47
CA PRO A 30 -30.75 3.08 -3.62
C PRO A 30 -30.09 3.50 -4.94
N GLU A 31 -29.00 4.26 -4.91
CA GLU A 31 -28.23 4.71 -6.09
C GLU A 31 -27.71 3.54 -6.93
N TYR A 32 -27.40 2.41 -6.31
CA TYR A 32 -26.94 1.22 -7.03
C TYR A 32 -28.06 0.51 -7.80
N SER A 33 -29.33 0.74 -7.44
CA SER A 33 -30.47 0.13 -8.14
C SER A 33 -30.67 0.70 -9.55
N ASN A 34 -30.13 1.89 -9.83
CA ASN A 34 -30.16 2.51 -11.15
C ASN A 34 -29.05 2.01 -12.09
N LEU A 35 -28.11 1.21 -11.58
CA LEU A 35 -27.03 0.64 -12.37
C LEU A 35 -27.42 -0.71 -12.96
N GLU A 36 -26.94 -0.96 -14.17
CA GLU A 36 -27.06 -2.26 -14.82
C GLU A 36 -26.48 -3.38 -13.94
N PHE A 37 -27.09 -4.57 -13.98
CA PHE A 37 -26.68 -5.70 -13.17
C PHE A 37 -25.19 -6.03 -13.35
N GLU A 38 -24.71 -6.04 -14.60
CA GLU A 38 -23.30 -6.29 -14.91
C GLU A 38 -22.38 -5.29 -14.23
N LYS A 39 -22.77 -4.00 -14.20
CA LYS A 39 -21.99 -2.95 -13.56
C LYS A 39 -21.91 -3.12 -12.04
N ARG A 40 -22.99 -3.57 -11.41
CA ARG A 40 -23.00 -3.89 -9.97
C ARG A 40 -22.06 -5.05 -9.66
N VAL A 41 -22.11 -6.12 -10.45
CA VAL A 41 -21.23 -7.28 -10.28
C VAL A 41 -19.77 -6.89 -10.50
N GLN A 42 -19.47 -6.07 -11.51
CA GLN A 42 -18.12 -5.52 -11.73
C GLN A 42 -17.61 -4.79 -10.48
N LEU A 43 -18.41 -3.89 -9.92
CA LEU A 43 -18.01 -3.10 -8.76
C LEU A 43 -17.73 -3.97 -7.52
N LEU A 44 -18.52 -5.02 -7.31
CA LEU A 44 -18.30 -5.99 -6.23
C LEU A 44 -16.97 -6.73 -6.41
N LEU A 45 -16.65 -7.17 -7.62
CA LEU A 45 -15.39 -7.86 -7.91
C LEU A 45 -14.18 -6.91 -7.79
N GLU A 46 -14.34 -5.66 -8.21
CA GLU A 46 -13.32 -4.63 -8.07
C GLU A 46 -13.02 -4.36 -6.59
N SER A 47 -14.04 -4.20 -5.74
CA SER A 47 -13.85 -3.92 -4.31
C SER A 47 -13.04 -5.02 -3.62
N GLU A 48 -13.31 -6.29 -3.93
CA GLU A 48 -12.53 -7.44 -3.44
C GLU A 48 -11.08 -7.41 -3.94
N SER A 49 -10.87 -7.15 -5.24
CA SER A 49 -9.53 -7.06 -5.83
C SER A 49 -8.70 -5.96 -5.14
N PHE A 50 -9.31 -4.81 -4.87
CA PHE A 50 -8.68 -3.73 -4.12
C PHE A 50 -8.36 -4.13 -2.69
N GLU A 51 -9.26 -4.81 -1.98
CA GLU A 51 -8.99 -5.27 -0.61
C GLU A 51 -7.83 -6.26 -0.57
N ARG A 52 -7.77 -7.21 -1.50
CA ARG A 52 -6.65 -8.17 -1.60
C ARG A 52 -5.32 -7.47 -1.85
N LYS A 53 -5.29 -6.49 -2.75
CA LYS A 53 -4.10 -5.66 -3.00
C LYS A 53 -3.72 -4.88 -1.74
N ASN A 54 -4.67 -4.25 -1.07
CA ASN A 54 -4.42 -3.51 0.17
C ASN A 54 -3.91 -4.42 1.29
N LYS A 55 -4.45 -5.63 1.44
CA LYS A 55 -3.97 -6.62 2.42
C LYS A 55 -2.54 -7.06 2.09
N LYS A 56 -2.21 -7.26 0.82
CA LYS A 56 -0.85 -7.55 0.36
C LYS A 56 0.10 -6.40 0.70
N ILE A 57 -0.28 -5.16 0.40
CA ILE A 57 0.52 -3.96 0.73
C ILE A 57 0.74 -3.85 2.23
N LYS A 58 -0.33 -3.96 3.05
CA LYS A 58 -0.24 -3.93 4.52
C LYS A 58 0.66 -5.03 5.07
N ARG A 59 0.60 -6.24 4.51
CA ARG A 59 1.48 -7.36 4.90
C ARG A 59 2.93 -7.02 4.59
N LEU A 60 3.23 -6.57 3.38
CA LEU A 60 4.58 -6.19 2.96
C LEU A 60 5.13 -5.04 3.81
N LEU A 61 4.32 -4.01 4.10
CA LEU A 61 4.72 -2.91 4.99
C LEU A 61 5.03 -3.38 6.42
N ASN A 62 4.27 -4.34 6.95
CA ASN A 62 4.54 -4.93 8.26
C ASN A 62 5.79 -5.81 8.26
N GLU A 63 6.02 -6.56 7.18
CA GLU A 63 7.21 -7.40 7.01
C GLU A 63 8.49 -6.59 6.81
N ALA A 64 8.39 -5.44 6.14
CA ALA A 64 9.52 -4.55 5.87
C ALA A 64 10.18 -4.00 7.15
N LYS A 65 9.52 -4.10 8.32
CA LYS A 65 10.03 -3.67 9.64
C LYS A 65 10.80 -2.33 9.56
N LEU A 66 10.26 -1.39 8.78
CA LEU A 66 10.89 -0.10 8.59
C LEU A 66 10.99 0.59 9.95
N PRO A 67 12.18 1.12 10.32
CA PRO A 67 12.38 1.76 11.62
C PRO A 67 11.40 2.92 11.84
N ASP A 68 11.03 3.64 10.78
CA ASP A 68 10.02 4.70 10.79
C ASP A 68 8.93 4.42 9.75
N LYS A 69 7.71 4.08 10.20
CA LYS A 69 6.55 3.82 9.32
C LYS A 69 5.92 5.09 8.73
N THR A 70 6.20 6.25 9.33
CA THR A 70 5.69 7.56 8.91
C THR A 70 6.75 8.39 8.19
N ALA A 71 7.89 7.80 7.83
CA ALA A 71 8.95 8.53 7.14
C ALA A 71 8.43 9.05 5.79
N SER A 72 8.24 10.36 5.69
CA SER A 72 7.91 11.06 4.46
C SER A 72 9.19 11.69 3.87
N ILE A 73 9.24 11.83 2.55
CA ILE A 73 10.28 12.62 1.87
C ILE A 73 10.27 14.07 2.36
N GLU A 74 9.10 14.57 2.75
CA GLU A 74 8.89 15.95 3.20
C GLU A 74 9.56 16.25 4.54
N ASP A 75 9.75 15.23 5.38
CA ASP A 75 10.41 15.34 6.69
C ASP A 75 11.95 15.32 6.58
N ILE A 76 12.51 15.17 5.37
CA ILE A 76 13.95 15.16 5.15
C ILE A 76 14.49 16.59 5.28
N ASN A 77 15.33 16.82 6.28
CA ASN A 77 15.99 18.11 6.46
C ASN A 77 17.26 18.21 5.57
N PHE A 78 17.13 18.90 4.43
CA PHE A 78 18.21 19.10 3.45
C PHE A 78 19.22 20.19 3.84
N TYR A 79 18.96 20.99 4.89
CA TYR A 79 19.73 22.20 5.21
C TYR A 79 20.66 22.06 6.43
N ILE A 80 21.00 20.82 6.83
CA ILE A 80 21.91 20.58 7.96
C ILE A 80 23.32 21.05 7.57
N ALA A 81 23.84 22.03 8.33
CA ALA A 81 25.06 22.80 8.06
C ALA A 81 26.35 22.00 7.77
N ASN A 82 26.40 20.69 8.09
CA ASN A 82 27.57 19.82 7.87
C ASN A 82 27.29 18.64 6.90
N ARG A 83 26.12 18.57 6.26
CA ARG A 83 25.77 17.51 5.30
C ARG A 83 25.03 18.14 4.11
N VAL A 84 25.73 18.35 3.01
CA VAL A 84 25.09 18.74 1.75
C VAL A 84 24.44 17.49 1.15
N LEU A 85 23.14 17.35 1.36
CA LEU A 85 22.31 16.33 0.72
C LEU A 85 21.74 16.93 -0.57
N ASP A 86 22.12 16.37 -1.72
CA ASP A 86 21.59 16.83 -2.99
C ASP A 86 20.11 16.47 -3.10
N LYS A 87 19.25 17.50 -3.05
CA LYS A 87 17.80 17.37 -3.11
C LYS A 87 17.34 16.68 -4.40
N SER A 88 18.04 16.94 -5.51
CA SER A 88 17.67 16.38 -6.82
C SER A 88 17.86 14.87 -6.82
N LEU A 89 18.99 14.40 -6.27
CA LEU A 89 19.32 12.97 -6.18
C LEU A 89 18.37 12.23 -5.24
N ILE A 90 17.98 12.83 -4.11
CA ILE A 90 17.03 12.21 -3.17
C ILE A 90 15.63 12.08 -3.78
N LEU A 91 15.16 13.09 -4.52
CA LEU A 91 13.89 13.01 -5.23
C LEU A 91 13.93 11.96 -6.35
N GLU A 92 15.07 11.82 -7.03
CA GLU A 92 15.27 10.75 -8.02
C GLU A 92 15.24 9.37 -7.35
N LEU A 93 15.91 9.19 -6.21
CA LEU A 93 15.84 7.95 -5.44
C LEU A 93 14.42 7.66 -4.93
N ALA A 94 13.69 8.68 -4.46
CA ALA A 94 12.30 8.56 -4.01
C ALA A 94 11.35 8.12 -5.14
N SER A 95 11.71 8.42 -6.39
CA SER A 95 10.94 7.97 -7.56
C SER A 95 11.09 6.47 -7.86
N LEU A 96 11.91 5.74 -7.11
CA LEU A 96 12.16 4.29 -7.23
C LEU A 96 12.69 3.84 -8.60
N LYS A 97 13.05 4.77 -9.49
CA LYS A 97 13.63 4.49 -10.82
C LYS A 97 14.90 3.66 -10.77
N PHE A 98 15.63 3.71 -9.66
CA PHE A 98 16.82 2.88 -9.47
C PHE A 98 16.49 1.38 -9.43
N ILE A 99 15.29 0.99 -9.00
CA ILE A 99 14.83 -0.41 -9.00
C ILE A 99 14.57 -0.86 -10.44
N GLU A 100 13.89 -0.05 -11.24
CA GLU A 100 13.62 -0.34 -12.66
C GLU A 100 14.92 -0.42 -13.47
N ASN A 101 15.86 0.49 -13.20
CA ASN A 101 17.13 0.57 -13.92
C ASN A 101 18.20 -0.36 -13.35
N SER A 102 17.90 -1.15 -12.31
CA SER A 102 18.88 -2.01 -11.62
C SER A 102 20.17 -1.27 -11.19
N ASN A 103 20.03 0.01 -10.82
CA ASN A 103 21.14 0.85 -10.41
C ASN A 103 21.47 0.62 -8.93
N ASN A 104 22.72 0.28 -8.65
CA ASN A 104 23.19 0.09 -7.27
C ASN A 104 23.37 1.44 -6.58
N ILE A 105 22.80 1.59 -5.38
CA ILE A 105 23.00 2.76 -4.53
C ILE A 105 24.04 2.40 -3.47
N ILE A 106 25.15 3.14 -3.45
CA ILE A 106 26.20 3.00 -2.44
C ILE A 106 26.13 4.21 -1.51
N PHE A 107 25.88 3.96 -0.22
CA PHE A 107 25.92 5.01 0.80
C PHE A 107 27.34 5.11 1.37
N THR A 108 28.05 6.20 1.10
CA THR A 108 29.37 6.48 1.66
C THR A 108 29.33 7.70 2.58
N GLY A 109 29.67 7.54 3.87
CA GLY A 109 29.77 8.65 4.82
C GLY A 109 30.42 8.23 6.15
N PHE A 110 31.03 9.18 6.87
CA PHE A 110 31.61 8.94 8.20
C PHE A 110 30.52 8.59 9.21
N THR A 111 30.45 7.32 9.60
CA THR A 111 29.60 6.80 10.67
C THR A 111 30.24 7.05 12.03
N ARG A 112 30.14 8.28 12.53
CA ARG A 112 30.28 8.53 13.96
C ARG A 112 28.88 8.67 14.55
N ASN A 113 28.51 7.73 15.42
CA ASN A 113 27.30 7.71 16.26
C ASN A 113 26.05 6.99 15.71
N GLY A 114 26.21 5.79 15.14
CA GLY A 114 25.15 4.75 15.20
C GLY A 114 23.86 4.97 14.40
N GLN A 115 23.72 6.03 13.61
CA GLN A 115 22.53 6.26 12.78
C GLN A 115 22.71 5.69 11.36
N ILE A 116 22.69 4.36 11.25
CA ILE A 116 22.42 3.67 9.97
C ILE A 116 20.90 3.47 9.89
N LEU A 117 20.13 4.56 9.82
CA LEU A 117 18.68 4.49 9.62
C LEU A 117 18.27 4.45 8.14
N PRO A 118 18.84 5.25 7.21
CA PRO A 118 18.33 5.28 5.84
C PRO A 118 18.67 4.03 5.03
N CYS A 119 19.78 3.33 5.36
CA CYS A 119 20.23 2.14 4.63
C CYS A 119 19.36 0.91 4.88
N THR A 120 18.72 0.82 6.06
CA THR A 120 17.92 -0.32 6.50
C THR A 120 16.52 -0.31 5.88
N SER A 121 16.07 0.84 5.36
CA SER A 121 14.73 1.04 4.81
C SER A 121 14.63 0.80 3.29
N ILE A 122 15.77 0.70 2.60
CA ILE A 122 15.84 0.63 1.13
C ILE A 122 16.12 -0.82 0.64
N GLY A 123 16.50 -1.74 1.54
CA GLY A 123 16.89 -3.10 1.16
C GLY A 123 16.29 -4.18 2.06
N LYS A 124 15.14 -4.71 1.64
CA LYS A 124 14.74 -6.12 1.75
C LYS A 124 13.78 -6.48 0.63
#